data_AF-A0A5K1AF78-F1
#
_entry.id   AF-A0A5K1AF78-F1
#
_cell.length_a   1.000
_cell.length_b   1.000
_cell.length_c   1.000
_cell.angle_alpha   90.00
_cell.angle_beta   90.00
_cell.angle_gamma   90.00
#
_symmetry.space_group_name_H-M   'P 1'
#
loop_
_entity.id
_entity.type
_entity.pdbx_description
1 polymer ?
#
loop_
_entity_poly.entity_id
_entity_poly.type
_entity_poly.pdbx_seq_one_letter_code
_entity_poly.pdbx_strand_id
1 'polypeptide(L)' 'VQKLGSVGRSIDVTRFKDYDELKYAIACMFGLEGKLNDPREADWKLVYTDYENDVLLVGDDPW' A
#
# COMPACT_ATOMS: atom_id res chain seq x y z
N VAL A 1 -3.56 7.88 -0.68
CA VAL A 1 -2.74 7.13 0.30
C VAL A 1 -2.46 7.99 1.52
N GLN A 2 -2.69 7.46 2.71
CA GLN A 2 -2.55 8.18 3.97
C GLN A 2 -1.70 7.37 4.96
N LYS A 3 -0.96 8.08 5.81
CA LYS A 3 -0.19 7.54 6.93
C LYS A 3 -0.25 8.55 8.06
N LEU A 4 -0.60 8.09 9.27
CA LEU A 4 -0.65 8.97 10.44
C LEU A 4 0.72 9.63 10.69
N GLY A 5 0.70 10.93 11.00
CA GLY A 5 1.93 11.71 11.17
C GLY A 5 2.68 11.99 9.86
N SER A 6 2.03 11.89 8.70
CA SER A 6 2.61 12.19 7.39
C SER A 6 1.60 12.91 6.50
N VAL A 7 2.10 13.70 5.54
CA VAL A 7 1.23 14.39 4.57
C VAL A 7 0.70 13.36 3.57
N GLY A 8 -0.62 13.35 3.36
CA GLY A 8 -1.26 12.44 2.41
C GLY A 8 -0.81 12.66 0.96
N ARG A 9 -0.83 11.59 0.16
CA ARG A 9 -0.46 11.59 -1.26
C ARG A 9 -1.61 11.04 -2.11
N SER A 10 -1.79 11.59 -3.30
CA SER A 10 -2.68 11.01 -4.32
C SER A 10 -1.85 10.28 -5.36
N ILE A 11 -2.31 9.10 -5.78
CA ILE A 11 -1.65 8.26 -6.79
C ILE A 11 -2.70 7.72 -7.74
N ASP A 12 -2.26 7.43 -8.97
CA ASP A 12 -3.04 6.70 -9.95
C ASP A 12 -2.59 5.23 -9.93
N VAL A 13 -3.45 4.34 -9.45
CA VAL A 13 -3.14 2.92 -9.25
C VAL A 13 -3.01 2.18 -10.59
N THR A 14 -3.65 2.66 -11.66
CA THR A 14 -3.60 1.99 -12.97
C THR A 14 -2.24 2.12 -13.67
N ARG A 15 -1.32 2.91 -13.11
CA ARG A 15 0.05 3.09 -13.62
C ARG A 15 1.01 1.98 -13.19
N PHE A 16 0.62 1.14 -12.25
CA PHE A 16 1.42 0.01 -11.76
C PHE A 16 0.96 -1.28 -12.43
N LYS A 17 1.88 -2.23 -12.60
CA LYS A 17 1.62 -3.51 -13.25
C LYS A 17 1.17 -4.61 -12.29
N ASP A 18 1.52 -4.46 -11.02
CA ASP A 18 1.29 -5.44 -9.97
C ASP A 18 1.37 -4.77 -8.57
N TYR A 19 1.06 -5.56 -7.55
CA TYR A 19 1.11 -5.11 -6.15
C TYR A 19 2.53 -4.79 -5.67
N ASP A 20 3.57 -5.40 -6.24
CA ASP A 20 4.95 -5.18 -5.81
C ASP A 20 5.42 -3.78 -6.23
N GLU A 21 5.12 -3.36 -7.47
CA GLU A 21 5.36 -1.99 -7.95
C GLU A 21 4.58 -0.96 -7.11
N LEU A 22 3.32 -1.23 -6.78
CA LEU A 22 2.50 -0.35 -5.94
C LEU A 22 3.09 -0.21 -4.52
N LYS A 23 3.40 -1.34 -3.86
CA LYS A 23 3.96 -1.37 -2.50
C LYS A 23 5.30 -0.66 -2.44
N TYR A 24 6.17 -0.89 -3.44
CA TYR A 24 7.45 -0.21 -3.53
C TYR A 24 7.29 1.31 -3.67
N ALA A 25 6.40 1.78 -4.57
CA ALA A 25 6.16 3.20 -4.76
C ALA A 25 5.63 3.89 -3.49
N ILE A 26 4.67 3.25 -2.81
CA ILE A 26 4.15 3.75 -1.53
C ILE A 26 5.24 3.75 -0.45
N ALA A 27 6.07 2.71 -0.39
CA ALA A 27 7.18 2.65 0.55
C ALA A 27 8.11 3.85 0.39
N CYS A 28 8.54 4.16 -0.84
CA CYS A 28 9.37 5.33 -1.12
C CYS A 28 8.70 6.67 -0.77
N MET A 29 7.37 6.79 -0.97
CA MET A 29 6.65 8.03 -0.65
C MET A 29 6.64 8.34 0.85
N PHE A 30 6.76 7.33 1.71
CA PHE A 30 6.64 7.46 3.16
C PHE A 30 7.90 7.05 3.94
N GLY A 31 9.01 6.73 3.26
CA GLY A 31 10.26 6.28 3.89
C GLY A 31 10.12 4.93 4.59
N LEU A 32 9.39 4.00 3.97
CA LEU A 32 9.08 2.66 4.47
C LEU A 32 9.68 1.54 3.60
N GLU A 33 10.73 1.83 2.83
CA GLU A 33 11.41 0.87 1.96
C GLU A 33 11.80 -0.39 2.75
N GLY A 34 11.48 -1.56 2.19
CA GLY A 34 11.70 -2.86 2.83
C GLY A 34 10.71 -3.22 3.95
N LYS A 35 9.84 -2.29 4.38
CA LYS A 35 8.87 -2.52 5.48
C LYS A 35 7.48 -2.94 5.02
N LEU A 36 7.15 -2.87 3.72
CA LEU A 36 5.83 -3.22 3.18
C LEU A 36 5.80 -4.53 2.38
N ASN A 37 6.95 -5.13 2.09
CA ASN A 37 7.06 -6.22 1.11
C ASN A 37 7.04 -7.63 1.71
N ASP A 38 7.23 -7.80 3.03
CA ASP A 38 7.23 -9.12 3.67
C ASP A 38 5.99 -9.32 4.56
N PRO A 39 5.02 -10.17 4.17
CA PRO A 39 3.82 -10.43 4.97
C PRO A 39 4.10 -11.07 6.34
N ARG A 40 5.26 -11.71 6.54
CA ARG A 40 5.60 -12.47 7.75
C ARG A 40 6.45 -11.65 8.73
N GLU A 41 7.20 -10.68 8.25
CA GLU A 41 8.13 -9.88 9.05
C GLU A 41 7.83 -8.37 9.05
N ALA A 42 6.85 -7.89 8.26
CA ALA A 42 6.52 -6.47 8.23
C ALA A 42 5.71 -6.02 9.46
N ASP A 43 6.27 -5.09 10.23
CA ASP A 43 5.54 -4.30 11.22
C ASP A 43 4.45 -3.41 10.60
N TRP A 44 4.46 -3.25 9.27
CA TRP A 44 3.55 -2.39 8.52
C TRP A 44 2.61 -3.22 7.65
N LYS A 45 1.32 -2.88 7.72
CA LYS A 45 0.30 -3.43 6.82
C LYS A 45 -0.21 -2.33 5.90
N LEU A 46 -0.26 -2.64 4.61
CA LEU A 46 -0.90 -1.78 3.61
C LEU A 46 -2.35 -2.25 3.43
N VAL A 47 -3.30 -1.36 3.71
CA VAL A 47 -4.74 -1.64 3.63
C VAL A 47 -5.43 -0.63 2.72
N TYR A 48 -6.59 -1.01 2.17
CA TYR A 48 -7.46 -0.11 1.42
C TYR A 48 -8.91 -0.25 1.88
N THR A 49 -9.72 0.76 1.54
CA THR A 49 -11.16 0.72 1.71
C THR A 49 -11.77 0.58 0.32
N ASP A 50 -12.61 -0.44 0.14
CA ASP A 50 -13.28 -0.72 -1.13
C ASP A 50 -14.59 0.08 -1.29
N TYR A 51 -15.42 -0.30 -2.26
CA TYR A 51 -16.71 0.35 -2.52
C TYR A 51 -17.80 -0.05 -1.52
N GLU A 52 -17.63 -1.17 -0.80
CA GLU A 52 -18.53 -1.64 0.26
C GLU A 52 -18.19 -0.99 1.61
N ASN A 53 -17.11 -0.21 1.67
CA ASN A 53 -16.50 0.40 2.85
C ASN A 53 -15.79 -0.60 3.77
N ASP A 54 -15.41 -1.76 3.25
CA ASP A 54 -14.64 -2.75 3.98
C ASP A 54 -13.15 -2.42 3.95
N VAL A 55 -12.47 -2.66 5.06
CA VAL A 55 -11.02 -2.48 5.18
C VAL A 55 -10.34 -3.80 4.86
N LEU A 56 -9.65 -3.86 3.73
CA LEU A 56 -9.03 -5.06 3.18
C LEU A 56 -7.52 -4.91 3.08
N LEU A 57 -6.79 -6.03 3.12
CA LEU A 57 -5.35 -6.05 2.94
C LEU A 57 -5.01 -5.93 1.45
N VAL A 58 -4.03 -5.09 1.12
CA VAL A 58 -3.58 -4.94 -0.27
C VAL A 58 -2.77 -6.17 -0.71
N GLY A 59 -3.31 -6.89 -1.70
CA GLY A 59 -2.67 -8.06 -2.33
C GLY A 59 -3.39 -9.39 -2.12
N ASP A 60 -4.56 -9.40 -1.48
CA ASP A 60 -5.38 -10.61 -1.32
C ASP A 60 -6.21 -10.92 -2.58
N ASP A 61 -6.64 -9.87 -3.29
CA ASP A 61 -7.32 -9.99 -4.58
C ASP A 61 -6.33 -10.07 -5.76
N PRO A 62 -6.75 -10.55 -6.94
CA PRO A 62 -6.00 -10.35 -8.16
C PRO A 62 -5.78 -8.86 -8.44
N TRP A 63 -4.59 -8.51 -8.93
CA TRP A 63 -4.29 -7.15 -9.39
C TRP A 63 -5.30 -6.68 -10.45
#